data_AF-A0A5C3DYQ5-F1
#
_entry.id   AF-A0A5C3DYQ5-F1
#
_cell.length_a   1.000
_cell.length_b   1.000
_cell.length_c   1.000
_cell.angle_alpha   90.00
_cell.angle_beta   90.00
_cell.angle_gamma   90.00
#
_symmetry.space_group_name_H-M   'P 1'
#
loop_
_entity.id
_entity.type
_entity.pdbx_description
1 polymer ?
#
loop_
_entity_poly.entity_id
_entity_poly.type
_entity_poly.pdbx_seq_one_letter_code
_entity_poly.pdbx_strand_id
1 'polypeptide(L)'
;MVSPREVAVAIPVQLSPTTRNIQVFLVSSRKHANRFVLPKGGVESGETSRQAAIRELWEEAGLVGEPQASTSSTISRNSTSAELTVDDHKPHKKSPISDPKETGFVPRAIYTGHEVRITAEDAVKDDWPEKHERERKVFTVQQAEKELEWRKDVHTIFKRWAAGIPKDTQ
;
A
#
# COMPACT_ATOMS: atom_id res chain seq x y z
N MET A 1 11.77 8.60 24.42
CA MET A 1 10.85 7.48 24.18
C MET A 1 11.18 6.86 22.84
N VAL A 2 11.09 5.54 22.71
CA VAL A 2 11.28 4.85 21.42
C VAL A 2 9.97 4.91 20.64
N SER A 3 10.03 5.24 19.36
CA SER A 3 8.85 5.29 18.48
C SER A 3 9.00 4.33 17.30
N PRO A 4 7.90 3.73 16.82
CA PRO A 4 7.90 2.98 15.57
C PRO A 4 8.29 3.87 14.38
N ARG A 5 8.72 3.23 13.28
CA ARG A 5 8.81 3.90 11.98
C ARG A 5 7.42 3.99 11.36
N GLU A 6 7.01 5.17 10.91
CA GLU A 6 5.81 5.33 10.10
C GLU A 6 6.08 4.90 8.65
N VAL A 7 5.22 4.03 8.10
CA VAL A 7 5.32 3.50 6.74
C VAL A 7 3.99 3.69 6.02
N ALA A 8 4.01 4.41 4.91
CA ALA A 8 2.85 4.55 4.03
C ALA A 8 2.83 3.43 2.98
N VAL A 9 1.64 2.90 2.69
CA VAL A 9 1.40 1.86 1.69
C VAL A 9 0.40 2.37 0.67
N ALA A 10 0.77 2.42 -0.61
CA ALA A 10 -0.15 2.76 -1.69
C ALA A 10 -0.91 1.51 -2.13
N ILE A 11 -2.23 1.64 -2.30
CA ILE A 11 -3.10 0.66 -2.95
C ILE A 11 -3.54 1.27 -4.29
N PRO A 12 -2.69 1.17 -5.34
CA PRO A 12 -2.97 1.79 -6.62
C PRO A 12 -4.03 1.01 -7.40
N VAL A 13 -5.10 1.70 -7.77
CA VAL A 13 -6.28 1.09 -8.41
C VAL A 13 -6.73 1.84 -9.64
N GLN A 14 -7.13 1.08 -10.64
CA GLN A 14 -7.74 1.57 -11.87
C GLN A 14 -9.01 0.76 -12.15
N LEU A 15 -10.02 1.39 -12.74
CA LEU A 15 -11.13 0.65 -13.35
C LEU A 15 -10.77 0.39 -14.81
N SER A 16 -10.80 -0.87 -15.21
CA SER A 16 -10.62 -1.25 -16.61
C SER A 16 -11.59 -0.46 -17.50
N PRO A 17 -11.12 0.26 -18.54
CA PRO A 17 -12.00 1.03 -19.41
C PRO A 17 -13.03 0.17 -20.13
N THR A 18 -12.69 -1.10 -20.40
CA THR A 18 -13.51 -2.03 -21.18
C THR A 18 -14.45 -2.86 -20.30
N THR A 19 -13.92 -3.44 -19.23
CA THR A 19 -14.68 -4.39 -18.38
C THR A 19 -15.25 -3.76 -17.12
N ARG A 20 -14.81 -2.55 -16.76
CA ARG A 20 -15.07 -1.92 -15.45
C ARG A 20 -14.57 -2.70 -14.23
N ASN A 21 -13.86 -3.80 -14.43
CA ASN A 21 -13.24 -4.55 -13.33
C ASN A 21 -12.13 -3.73 -12.68
N ILE A 22 -11.97 -3.91 -11.36
CA ILE A 22 -10.92 -3.28 -10.59
C ILE A 22 -9.58 -3.96 -10.89
N GLN A 23 -8.61 -3.15 -11.25
CA GLN A 23 -7.22 -3.53 -11.46
C GLN A 23 -6.35 -2.93 -10.37
N VAL A 24 -5.43 -3.73 -9.85
CA VAL A 24 -4.47 -3.34 -8.80
C VAL A 24 -3.06 -3.45 -9.35
N PHE A 25 -2.23 -2.44 -9.12
CA PHE A 25 -0.82 -2.47 -9.52
C PHE A 25 0.04 -2.92 -8.34
N LEU A 26 0.89 -3.92 -8.56
CA LEU A 26 1.93 -4.33 -7.60
C LEU A 26 3.31 -4.10 -8.21
N VAL A 27 4.32 -4.05 -7.34
CA VAL A 27 5.73 -3.99 -7.73
C VAL A 27 6.50 -5.21 -7.22
N SER A 28 7.53 -5.64 -7.94
CA SER A 28 8.40 -6.71 -7.49
C SER A 28 9.18 -6.31 -6.22
N SER A 29 9.44 -7.28 -5.35
CA SER A 29 10.20 -7.09 -4.12
C SER A 29 11.70 -7.13 -4.37
N ARG A 30 12.42 -6.06 -3.99
CA ARG A 30 13.90 -6.02 -4.03
C ARG A 30 14.58 -7.11 -3.18
N LYS A 31 13.93 -7.54 -2.09
CA LYS A 31 14.54 -8.45 -1.09
C LYS A 31 14.11 -9.89 -1.25
N HIS A 32 13.02 -10.14 -1.97
CA HIS A 32 12.44 -11.47 -2.11
C HIS A 32 12.13 -11.70 -3.58
N ALA A 33 13.01 -12.42 -4.27
CA ALA A 33 12.84 -12.74 -5.68
C ALA A 33 11.48 -13.43 -5.92
N ASN A 34 10.87 -13.14 -7.08
CA ASN A 34 9.59 -13.70 -7.51
C ASN A 34 8.42 -13.41 -6.55
N ARG A 35 8.50 -12.32 -5.76
CA ARG A 35 7.42 -11.86 -4.90
C ARG A 35 7.01 -10.45 -5.27
N PHE A 36 5.71 -10.19 -5.29
CA PHE A 36 5.14 -8.85 -5.46
C PHE A 36 4.72 -8.25 -4.12
N VAL A 37 4.68 -6.93 -4.06
CA VAL A 37 4.23 -6.14 -2.90
C VAL A 37 3.56 -4.86 -3.37
N LEU A 38 2.75 -4.25 -2.50
CA LEU A 38 2.28 -2.89 -2.70
C LEU A 38 3.44 -1.88 -2.57
N PRO A 39 3.45 -0.80 -3.37
CA PRO A 39 4.41 0.28 -3.20
C PRO A 39 4.33 0.87 -1.79
N LYS A 40 5.47 1.05 -1.14
CA LYS A 40 5.48 1.53 0.25
C LYS A 40 6.86 2.05 0.68
N GLY A 41 6.84 3.00 1.61
CA GLY A 41 8.05 3.44 2.28
C GLY A 41 7.82 4.40 3.43
N GLY A 42 8.89 5.01 3.90
CA GLY A 42 8.85 5.77 5.15
C GLY A 42 8.12 7.09 4.96
N VAL A 43 7.37 7.52 5.97
CA VAL A 43 6.88 8.91 6.02
C VAL A 43 8.03 9.82 6.41
N GLU A 44 8.33 10.80 5.56
CA GLU A 44 9.43 11.75 5.78
C GLU A 44 8.98 13.00 6.57
N SER A 45 9.95 13.79 7.02
CA SER A 45 9.65 15.01 7.79
C SER A 45 8.90 16.02 6.93
N GLY A 46 7.78 16.54 7.46
CA GLY A 46 6.91 17.48 6.74
C GLY A 46 5.93 16.81 5.77
N GLU A 47 5.95 15.49 5.66
CA GLU A 47 5.09 14.72 4.78
C GLU A 47 3.95 14.03 5.56
N THR A 48 2.75 14.02 5.00
CA THR A 48 1.64 13.18 5.48
C THR A 48 1.83 11.74 5.00
N SER A 49 1.24 10.77 5.71
CA SER A 49 1.27 9.37 5.26
C SER A 49 0.74 9.19 3.83
N ARG A 50 -0.27 9.96 3.42
CA ARG A 50 -0.78 9.91 2.04
C ARG A 50 0.21 10.45 1.02
N GLN A 51 0.85 11.59 1.30
CA GLN A 51 1.89 12.13 0.41
C GLN A 51 3.03 11.12 0.24
N ALA A 52 3.44 10.46 1.32
CA ALA A 52 4.46 9.40 1.27
C ALA A 52 4.01 8.22 0.38
N ALA A 53 2.74 7.80 0.48
CA ALA A 53 2.20 6.77 -0.39
C ALA A 53 2.26 7.18 -1.88
N ILE A 54 1.94 8.43 -2.20
CA ILE A 54 1.99 8.97 -3.58
C ILE A 54 3.44 9.04 -4.10
N ARG A 55 4.38 9.50 -3.28
CA ARG A 55 5.81 9.55 -3.63
C ARG A 55 6.35 8.15 -3.91
N GLU A 56 6.12 7.21 -3.00
CA GLU A 56 6.60 5.83 -3.15
C GLU A 56 5.94 5.12 -4.34
N LEU A 57 4.68 5.43 -4.64
CA LEU A 57 3.99 4.95 -5.83
C LEU A 57 4.67 5.44 -7.12
N TRP A 58 5.09 6.71 -7.16
CA TRP A 58 5.87 7.26 -8.27
C TRP A 58 7.25 6.60 -8.36
N GLU A 59 7.99 6.55 -7.26
CA GLU A 59 9.37 6.06 -7.21
C GLU A 59 9.47 4.56 -7.53
N GLU A 60 8.66 3.73 -6.87
CA GLU A 60 8.75 2.27 -6.99
C GLU A 60 7.99 1.74 -8.21
N ALA A 61 6.88 2.38 -8.59
CA ALA A 61 5.97 1.86 -9.60
C ALA A 61 5.85 2.75 -10.84
N GLY A 62 6.36 3.99 -10.88
CA GLY A 62 6.20 4.87 -12.03
C GLY A 62 4.74 5.24 -12.31
N LEU A 63 3.90 5.29 -11.28
CA LEU A 63 2.47 5.60 -11.37
C LEU A 63 2.20 6.96 -10.74
N VAL A 64 1.44 7.80 -11.44
CA VAL A 64 0.97 9.09 -10.96
C VAL A 64 -0.51 8.97 -10.62
N GLY A 65 -0.82 9.04 -9.33
CA GLY A 65 -2.19 8.93 -8.83
C GLY A 65 -2.77 10.24 -8.34
N GLU A 66 -4.07 10.23 -8.00
CA GLU A 66 -4.75 11.40 -7.43
C GLU A 66 -4.05 11.88 -6.14
N PRO A 67 -3.68 13.18 -6.03
CA PRO A 67 -2.89 13.70 -4.91
C PRO A 67 -3.68 13.83 -3.60
N GLN A 68 -5.01 13.76 -3.66
CA GLN A 68 -5.89 13.70 -2.49
C GLN A 68 -6.92 12.59 -2.64
N ALA A 69 -7.37 12.03 -1.51
CA ALA A 69 -8.47 11.08 -1.52
C ALA A 69 -9.76 11.87 -1.68
N SER A 70 -10.64 11.44 -2.59
CA SER A 70 -12.00 11.96 -2.67
C SER A 70 -12.97 10.85 -2.27
N THR A 71 -13.88 11.18 -1.35
CA THR A 71 -14.92 10.23 -0.90
C THR A 71 -15.83 9.78 -2.04
N SER A 72 -15.97 10.60 -3.08
CA SER A 72 -16.75 10.25 -4.28
C SER A 72 -16.00 9.37 -5.28
N SER A 73 -14.67 9.31 -5.24
CA SER A 73 -13.84 8.54 -6.19
C SER A 73 -13.26 7.26 -5.61
N THR A 74 -13.42 7.05 -4.29
CA THR A 74 -12.89 5.87 -3.61
C THR A 74 -13.76 4.65 -3.89
N ILE A 75 -13.12 3.54 -4.26
CA ILE A 75 -13.78 2.27 -4.58
C ILE A 75 -14.17 1.55 -3.29
N SER A 76 -13.27 1.52 -2.31
CA SER A 76 -13.53 0.87 -1.03
C SER A 76 -14.18 1.81 -0.01
N ARG A 77 -15.19 1.29 0.70
CA ARG A 77 -15.76 1.96 1.88
C ARG A 77 -14.81 1.92 3.08
N ASN A 78 -13.84 1.01 3.09
CA ASN A 78 -12.78 0.92 4.09
C ASN A 78 -11.53 1.63 3.57
N SER A 79 -11.49 2.96 3.72
CA SER A 79 -10.47 3.80 3.09
C SER A 79 -9.88 4.84 4.03
N THR A 80 -10.36 4.91 5.27
CA THR A 80 -9.75 5.81 6.25
C THR A 80 -8.42 5.27 6.73
N SER A 81 -7.49 6.15 7.05
CA SER A 81 -6.20 5.76 7.62
C SER A 81 -6.36 4.96 8.92
N ALA A 82 -7.40 5.23 9.71
CA ALA A 82 -7.68 4.47 10.93
C ALA A 82 -8.03 3.00 10.65
N GLU A 83 -8.85 2.73 9.64
CA GLU A 83 -9.24 1.36 9.25
C GLU A 83 -8.07 0.59 8.62
N LEU A 84 -7.20 1.31 7.91
CA LEU A 84 -6.09 0.75 7.15
C LEU A 84 -4.72 0.87 7.86
N THR A 85 -4.72 1.02 9.19
CA THR A 85 -3.48 1.00 9.99
C THR A 85 -3.24 -0.35 10.66
N VAL A 86 -2.01 -0.84 10.55
CA VAL A 86 -1.55 -2.13 11.09
C VAL A 86 -0.15 -1.98 11.68
N ASP A 87 0.04 -2.45 12.91
CA ASP A 87 1.35 -2.51 13.56
C ASP A 87 2.19 -3.67 13.02
N ASP A 88 3.49 -3.45 12.86
CA ASP A 88 4.45 -4.53 12.55
C ASP A 88 4.50 -5.51 13.71
N HIS A 89 4.32 -6.80 13.41
CA HIS A 89 4.45 -7.87 14.40
C HIS A 89 5.86 -7.99 15.00
N LYS A 90 6.88 -7.38 14.38
CA LYS A 90 8.26 -7.39 14.89
C LYS A 90 8.48 -6.23 15.86
N PRO A 91 9.21 -6.45 16.97
CA PRO A 91 9.56 -5.37 17.89
C PRO A 91 10.53 -4.38 17.25
N HIS A 92 10.43 -3.12 17.64
CA HIS A 92 11.47 -2.14 17.42
C HIS A 92 12.78 -2.63 18.08
N LYS A 93 13.95 -2.31 17.50
CA LYS A 93 15.26 -2.76 18.02
C LYS A 93 15.52 -2.35 19.48
N LYS A 94 14.86 -1.28 19.92
CA LYS A 94 14.90 -0.72 21.29
C LYS A 94 13.57 -0.91 22.04
N SER A 95 12.71 -1.81 21.58
CA SER A 95 11.48 -2.16 22.31
C SER A 95 11.88 -2.76 23.66
N PRO A 96 11.27 -2.33 24.78
CA PRO A 96 11.57 -2.90 26.09
C PRO A 96 11.10 -4.35 26.21
N ILE A 97 10.09 -4.73 25.41
CA ILE A 97 9.47 -6.06 25.39
C ILE A 97 9.46 -6.63 23.96
N SER A 98 9.62 -7.93 23.82
CA SER A 98 9.62 -8.61 22.52
C SER A 98 8.27 -9.23 22.13
N ASP A 99 7.41 -9.55 23.10
CA ASP A 99 6.07 -10.12 22.83
C ASP A 99 5.09 -8.99 22.45
N PRO A 100 4.45 -9.03 21.26
CA PRO A 100 3.46 -8.04 20.82
C PRO A 100 2.20 -7.96 21.70
N LYS A 101 1.96 -8.92 22.59
CA LYS A 101 0.78 -8.96 23.48
C LYS A 101 1.01 -8.31 24.84
N GLU A 102 2.25 -7.99 25.18
CA GLU A 102 2.61 -7.45 26.49
C GLU A 102 2.59 -5.92 26.52
N THR A 103 2.26 -5.37 27.69
CA THR A 103 2.27 -3.92 27.90
C THR A 103 3.69 -3.38 27.78
N GLY A 104 3.88 -2.36 26.94
CA GLY A 104 5.19 -1.76 26.67
C GLY A 104 5.86 -2.28 25.39
N PHE A 105 5.25 -3.22 24.67
CA PHE A 105 5.70 -3.56 23.32
C PHE A 105 5.64 -2.33 22.40
N VAL A 106 6.71 -2.12 21.63
CA VAL A 106 6.78 -1.07 20.62
C VAL A 106 7.05 -1.72 19.26
N PRO A 107 6.13 -1.62 18.30
CA PRO A 107 6.30 -2.24 16.99
C PRO A 107 7.45 -1.58 16.22
N ARG A 108 8.08 -2.35 15.34
CA ARG A 108 9.18 -1.87 14.49
C ARG A 108 8.71 -0.78 13.53
N ALA A 109 7.49 -0.92 13.02
CA ALA A 109 6.86 0.03 12.14
C ALA A 109 5.34 0.05 12.36
N ILE A 110 4.70 1.15 11.99
CA ILE A 110 3.25 1.26 11.82
C ILE A 110 3.02 1.46 10.33
N TYR A 111 2.20 0.60 9.72
CA TYR A 111 1.86 0.67 8.30
C TYR A 111 0.48 1.29 8.14
N THR A 112 0.34 2.28 7.26
CA THR A 112 -0.95 2.91 6.93
C THR A 112 -1.21 2.80 5.43
N GLY A 113 -2.32 2.16 5.06
CA GLY A 113 -2.76 2.01 3.68
C GLY A 113 -3.53 3.21 3.14
N HIS A 114 -3.35 3.50 1.86
CA HIS A 114 -4.05 4.57 1.12
C HIS A 114 -4.50 4.04 -0.24
N GLU A 115 -5.81 4.09 -0.52
CA GLU A 115 -6.29 3.89 -1.89
C GLU A 115 -5.82 5.05 -2.77
N VAL A 116 -5.22 4.73 -3.92
CA VAL A 116 -4.74 5.73 -4.88
C VAL A 116 -5.32 5.40 -6.26
N ARG A 117 -6.19 6.28 -6.74
CA ARG A 117 -6.84 6.14 -8.05
C ARG A 117 -5.87 6.55 -9.16
N ILE A 118 -5.76 5.69 -10.18
CA ILE A 118 -5.01 5.92 -11.42
C ILE A 118 -6.02 6.25 -12.51
N THR A 119 -6.14 7.53 -12.85
CA THR A 119 -7.23 8.03 -13.71
C THR A 119 -6.76 8.87 -14.90
N ALA A 120 -5.58 9.50 -14.82
CA ALA A 120 -5.04 10.27 -15.94
C ALA A 120 -4.54 9.37 -17.08
N GLU A 121 -4.72 9.81 -18.32
CA GLU A 121 -4.27 9.07 -19.51
C GLU A 121 -2.77 8.82 -19.52
N ASP A 122 -1.99 9.75 -18.98
CA ASP A 122 -0.55 9.69 -18.87
C ASP A 122 -0.07 9.24 -17.47
N ALA A 123 -0.95 8.70 -16.64
CA ALA A 123 -0.61 8.31 -15.26
C ALA A 123 0.42 7.19 -15.17
N VAL A 124 0.55 6.38 -16.22
CA VAL A 124 1.49 5.25 -16.29
C VAL A 124 2.74 5.70 -17.03
N LYS A 125 3.86 5.83 -16.34
CA LYS A 125 5.14 6.21 -16.96
C LYS A 125 5.99 4.99 -17.30
N ASP A 126 6.73 5.11 -18.40
CA ASP A 126 7.71 4.13 -18.89
C ASP A 126 9.14 4.41 -18.39
N ASP A 127 9.38 5.64 -17.93
CA ASP A 127 10.61 6.05 -17.28
C ASP A 127 10.29 6.53 -15.86
N TRP A 128 10.85 5.86 -14.86
CA TRP A 128 10.61 6.15 -13.45
C TRP A 128 11.82 5.77 -12.57
N PRO A 129 11.92 6.31 -11.35
CA PRO A 129 13.14 6.25 -10.55
C PRO A 129 13.67 4.83 -10.27
N GLU A 130 12.84 3.90 -9.80
CA GLU A 130 13.28 2.53 -9.47
C GLU A 130 13.06 1.52 -10.62
N LYS A 131 12.91 1.95 -11.89
CA LYS A 131 12.54 1.05 -13.01
C LYS A 131 13.49 -0.13 -13.26
N HIS A 132 14.74 0.01 -12.82
CA HIS A 132 15.76 -1.02 -12.94
C HIS A 132 15.84 -1.95 -11.73
N GLU A 133 15.19 -1.57 -10.62
CA GLU A 133 15.13 -2.36 -9.39
C GLU A 133 13.76 -3.04 -9.21
N ARG A 134 12.75 -2.57 -9.93
CA ARG A 134 11.34 -2.96 -9.77
C ARG A 134 10.70 -3.27 -11.11
N GLU A 135 9.84 -4.29 -11.10
CA GLU A 135 8.89 -4.56 -12.16
C GLU A 135 7.49 -4.22 -11.65
N ARG A 136 6.75 -3.38 -12.38
CA ARG A 136 5.32 -3.10 -12.13
C ARG A 136 4.47 -4.09 -12.93
N LYS A 137 3.46 -4.69 -12.28
CA LYS A 137 2.50 -5.57 -12.93
C LYS A 137 1.07 -5.33 -12.43
N VAL A 138 0.11 -5.57 -13.33
CA VAL A 138 -1.33 -5.41 -13.07
C VAL A 138 -1.95 -6.75 -12.69
N PHE A 139 -2.85 -6.72 -11.70
CA PHE A 139 -3.56 -7.89 -11.17
C PHE A 139 -5.04 -7.57 -10.97
N THR A 140 -5.89 -8.60 -10.94
CA THR A 140 -7.23 -8.46 -10.33
C THR A 140 -7.11 -8.35 -8.81
N VAL A 141 -8.18 -7.93 -8.12
CA VAL A 141 -8.20 -7.88 -6.65
C VAL A 141 -7.87 -9.25 -6.03
N GLN A 142 -8.44 -10.34 -6.54
CA GLN A 142 -8.22 -11.69 -6.00
C GLN A 142 -6.79 -12.18 -6.26
N GLN A 143 -6.22 -11.87 -7.43
CA GLN A 143 -4.84 -12.19 -7.74
C GLN A 143 -3.87 -11.39 -6.86
N ALA A 144 -4.14 -10.09 -6.67
CA ALA A 144 -3.32 -9.24 -5.82
C ALA A 144 -3.34 -9.69 -4.36
N GLU A 145 -4.51 -10.07 -3.81
CA GLU A 145 -4.59 -10.64 -2.45
C GLU A 145 -3.66 -11.85 -2.30
N LYS A 146 -3.74 -12.79 -3.24
CA LYS A 146 -2.91 -14.01 -3.25
C LYS A 146 -1.42 -13.69 -3.34
N GLU A 147 -1.03 -12.75 -4.20
CA GLU A 147 0.37 -12.33 -4.34
C GLU A 147 0.92 -11.66 -3.06
N LEU A 148 0.06 -11.07 -2.24
CA LEU A 148 0.45 -10.36 -1.02
C LEU A 148 0.55 -11.26 0.22
N GLU A 149 0.04 -12.51 0.17
CA GLU A 149 -0.06 -13.42 1.33
C GLU A 149 1.24 -13.55 2.14
N TRP A 150 2.40 -13.54 1.47
CA TRP A 150 3.71 -13.70 2.09
C TRP A 150 4.10 -12.50 2.98
N ARG A 151 3.50 -11.32 2.79
CA ARG A 151 3.78 -10.08 3.53
C ARG A 151 2.61 -9.70 4.43
N LYS A 152 2.48 -10.40 5.56
CA LYS A 152 1.36 -10.34 6.51
C LYS A 152 0.78 -8.95 6.81
N ASP A 153 1.62 -7.95 7.12
CA ASP A 153 1.14 -6.62 7.52
C ASP A 153 0.49 -5.89 6.33
N VAL A 154 1.16 -5.93 5.17
CA VAL A 154 0.66 -5.36 3.89
C VAL A 154 -0.57 -6.13 3.39
N HIS A 155 -0.55 -7.46 3.50
CA HIS A 155 -1.69 -8.31 3.16
C HIS A 155 -2.91 -7.98 4.01
N THR A 156 -2.73 -7.75 5.31
CA THR A 156 -3.83 -7.40 6.23
C THR A 156 -4.46 -6.06 5.83
N ILE A 157 -3.65 -5.05 5.50
CA ILE A 157 -4.12 -3.77 4.96
C ILE A 157 -4.93 -4.00 3.69
N PHE A 158 -4.39 -4.77 2.74
CA PHE A 158 -5.07 -5.05 1.46
C PHE A 158 -6.40 -5.78 1.66
N LYS A 159 -6.46 -6.77 2.56
CA LYS A 159 -7.71 -7.48 2.89
C LYS A 159 -8.76 -6.57 3.50
N ARG A 160 -8.37 -5.67 4.41
CA ARG A 160 -9.29 -4.70 5.01
C ARG A 160 -9.85 -3.75 3.96
N TRP A 161 -8.99 -3.28 3.06
CA TRP A 161 -9.40 -2.46 1.93
C TRP A 161 -10.34 -3.24 0.98
N ALA A 162 -9.96 -4.46 0.57
CA ALA A 162 -10.75 -5.27 -0.36
C ALA A 162 -12.13 -5.65 0.22
N ALA A 163 -12.23 -5.88 1.52
CA ALA A 163 -13.49 -6.15 2.21
C ALA A 163 -14.49 -4.97 2.17
N GLY A 164 -14.00 -3.75 1.96
CA GLY A 164 -14.83 -2.55 1.81
C GLY A 164 -15.31 -2.30 0.37
N ILE A 165 -14.87 -3.09 -0.62
CA ILE A 165 -15.32 -2.97 -2.02
C ILE A 165 -16.77 -3.45 -2.12
N PRO A 166 -17.70 -2.64 -2.66
CA PRO A 166 -19.07 -3.06 -2.89
C PRO A 166 -19.14 -4.32 -3.78
N LYS A 167 -20.00 -5.28 -3.41
CA LYS A 167 -20.09 -6.60 -4.08
C LYS A 167 -20.55 -6.51 -5.54
N ASP A 168 -21.20 -5.43 -5.91
CA ASP A 168 -21.65 -5.08 -7.26
C ASP A 168 -20.52 -4.50 -8.14
N THR A 169 -19.33 -4.24 -7.57
CA THR A 169 -18.15 -3.72 -8.28
C THR A 169 -17.05 -4.78 -8.52
N GLN A 170 -17.28 -6.03 -8.10
CA GLN A 170 -16.31 -7.13 -8.20
C GLN A 170 -16.52 -8.04 -9.42
#